data_AF-A0A1H0KFF3-F1
#
_entry.id   AF-A0A1H0KFF3-F1
#
_cell.length_a   1.000
_cell.length_b   1.000
_cell.length_c   1.000
_cell.angle_alpha   90.00
_cell.angle_beta   90.00
_cell.angle_gamma   90.00
#
_symmetry.space_group_name_H-M   'P 1'
#
loop_
_entity.id
_entity.type
_entity.pdbx_description
1 polymer ?
#
loop_
_entity_poly.entity_id
_entity_poly.type
_entity_poly.pdbx_seq_one_letter_code
_entity_poly.pdbx_strand_id
1 'polypeptide(L)'
;MFGLSKRKELEELRKRLDDLTKLVRSQQQALDKLQRTVRMQESVIRLSRMKINKRMGLISSGVKENSKRIHMLDKTVGDMQVDREKIEQIRETMVRLSKKKNNKDQVRKKIDRVPVKEMWPDMPIRISKSFDIVGIKCIGDLLKYSRHDLMKFRYIGELSARKIEVFVYSLGLELKREEV
;
A
#
# COMPACT_ATOMS: atom_id res chain seq x y z
N MET A 1 37.08 -40.58 78.33
CA MET A 1 37.25 -39.59 77.25
C MET A 1 36.26 -39.70 76.08
N PHE A 2 35.54 -40.82 75.90
CA PHE A 2 34.66 -41.04 74.74
C PHE A 2 33.39 -40.16 74.63
N GLY A 3 32.94 -39.51 75.72
CA GLY A 3 31.69 -38.73 75.73
C GLY A 3 31.79 -37.32 75.13
N LEU A 4 32.98 -36.72 75.09
CA LEU A 4 33.16 -35.34 74.61
C LEU A 4 33.21 -35.25 73.07
N SER A 5 33.76 -36.26 72.38
CA SER A 5 33.79 -36.31 70.90
C SER A 5 32.37 -36.41 70.33
N LYS A 6 31.57 -37.34 70.86
CA LYS A 6 30.17 -37.54 70.43
C LYS A 6 29.30 -36.30 70.62
N ARG A 7 29.54 -35.50 71.67
CA ARG A 7 28.82 -34.23 71.89
C ARG A 7 29.16 -33.17 70.84
N LYS A 8 30.43 -33.04 70.47
CA LYS A 8 30.87 -32.10 69.41
C LYS A 8 30.29 -32.49 68.05
N GLU A 9 30.34 -33.78 67.72
CA GLU A 9 29.73 -34.31 66.49
C GLU A 9 28.22 -34.05 66.45
N LEU A 10 27.52 -34.26 67.57
CA LEU A 10 26.08 -34.03 67.67
C LEU A 10 25.73 -32.54 67.52
N GLU A 11 26.53 -31.65 68.09
CA GLU A 11 26.34 -30.20 67.95
C GLU A 11 26.58 -29.73 66.50
N GLU A 12 27.60 -30.29 65.84
CA GLU A 12 27.86 -29.99 64.43
C GLU A 12 26.73 -30.50 63.51
N LEU A 13 26.18 -31.69 63.80
CA LEU A 13 25.02 -32.22 63.10
C LEU A 13 23.78 -31.35 63.30
N ARG A 14 23.55 -30.80 64.51
CA ARG A 14 22.46 -29.85 64.78
C ARG A 14 22.61 -28.58 63.96
N LYS A 15 23.80 -28.00 63.93
CA LYS A 15 24.09 -26.81 63.12
C LYS A 15 23.83 -27.06 61.63
N ARG A 16 24.29 -28.20 61.11
CA ARG A 16 24.03 -28.61 59.72
C ARG A 16 22.54 -28.77 59.45
N LEU A 17 21.78 -29.35 60.39
CA LEU A 17 20.33 -29.52 60.26
C LEU A 17 19.59 -28.17 60.21
N ASP A 18 20.00 -27.21 61.04
CA ASP A 18 19.44 -25.86 61.03
C ASP A 18 19.71 -25.12 59.71
N ASP A 19 20.94 -25.24 59.20
CA ASP A 19 21.33 -24.63 57.92
C ASP A 19 20.57 -25.24 56.74
N LEU A 20 20.41 -26.58 56.72
CA LEU A 20 19.58 -27.27 55.74
C LEU A 20 18.11 -26.84 55.85
N THR A 21 17.58 -26.68 57.06
CA THR A 21 16.20 -26.23 57.27
C THR A 21 15.99 -24.82 56.74
N LYS A 22 16.93 -23.90 56.96
CA LYS A 22 16.90 -22.54 56.39
C LYS A 22 16.95 -22.58 54.86
N LEU A 23 17.83 -23.41 54.30
CA LEU A 23 17.97 -23.57 52.85
C LEU A 23 16.66 -24.08 52.21
N VAL A 24 16.05 -25.11 52.78
CA VAL A 24 14.76 -25.66 52.31
C VAL A 24 13.66 -24.60 52.36
N ARG A 25 13.57 -23.81 53.43
CA ARG A 25 12.60 -22.70 53.52
C ARG A 25 12.82 -21.65 52.44
N SER A 26 14.08 -21.28 52.19
CA SER A 26 14.43 -20.32 51.14
C SER A 26 14.06 -20.85 49.75
N GLN A 27 14.37 -22.11 49.46
CA GLN A 27 14.01 -22.76 48.20
C GLN A 27 12.49 -22.85 48.02
N GLN A 28 11.74 -23.15 49.09
CA GLN A 28 10.27 -23.19 49.02
C GLN A 28 9.70 -21.81 48.68
N GLN A 29 10.21 -20.74 49.31
CA GLN A 29 9.78 -19.37 48.98
C GLN A 29 10.12 -18.99 47.53
N ALA A 30 11.25 -19.43 47.01
CA ALA A 30 11.62 -19.21 45.61
C ALA A 30 10.68 -19.96 44.67
N LEU A 31 10.34 -21.22 44.99
CA LEU A 31 9.39 -22.04 44.24
C LEU A 31 8.01 -21.38 44.19
N ASP A 32 7.51 -20.88 45.32
CA ASP A 32 6.20 -20.20 45.39
C ASP A 32 6.17 -18.95 44.49
N LYS A 33 7.27 -18.17 44.44
CA LYS A 33 7.39 -17.01 43.55
C LYS A 33 7.37 -17.41 42.07
N LEU A 34 8.08 -18.49 41.72
CA LEU A 34 8.08 -19.04 40.37
C LEU A 34 6.67 -19.53 39.96
N GLN A 35 5.99 -20.25 40.84
CA GLN A 35 4.63 -20.73 40.58
C GLN A 35 3.64 -19.58 40.33
N ARG A 36 3.73 -18.48 41.07
CA ARG A 36 2.91 -17.28 40.83
C ARG A 36 3.19 -16.69 39.44
N THR A 37 4.46 -16.61 39.06
CA THR A 37 4.88 -16.08 37.76
C THR A 37 4.36 -16.95 36.62
N VAL A 38 4.47 -18.27 36.73
CA VAL A 38 3.93 -19.22 35.74
C VAL A 38 2.42 -19.06 35.59
N ARG A 39 1.66 -19.01 36.69
CA ARG A 39 0.20 -18.79 36.64
C ARG A 39 -0.17 -17.49 35.93
N MET A 40 0.59 -16.42 36.17
CA MET A 40 0.39 -15.14 35.49
C MET A 40 0.69 -15.26 33.98
N GLN A 41 1.79 -15.90 33.61
CA GLN A 41 2.12 -16.15 32.19
C GLN A 41 1.07 -17.00 31.48
N GLU A 42 0.55 -18.05 32.12
CA GLU A 42 -0.53 -18.89 31.58
C GLU A 42 -1.79 -18.06 31.29
N SER A 43 -2.12 -17.10 32.15
CA SER A 43 -3.26 -16.20 31.93
C SER A 43 -3.05 -15.28 30.71
N VAL A 44 -1.84 -14.75 30.55
CA VAL A 44 -1.46 -13.91 29.40
C VAL A 44 -1.50 -14.71 28.10
N ILE A 45 -0.97 -15.94 28.12
CA ILE A 45 -1.01 -16.86 26.97
C ILE A 45 -2.46 -17.17 26.59
N ARG A 46 -3.33 -17.43 27.58
CA ARG A 46 -4.76 -17.70 27.34
C ARG A 46 -5.45 -16.53 26.64
N LEU A 47 -5.27 -15.31 27.15
CA LEU A 47 -5.84 -14.11 26.55
C LEU A 47 -5.32 -13.88 25.13
N SER A 48 -4.03 -14.12 24.91
CA SER A 48 -3.40 -13.99 23.59
C SER A 48 -3.98 -14.99 22.58
N ARG A 49 -4.15 -16.27 22.98
CA ARG A 49 -4.80 -17.30 22.17
C ARG A 49 -6.24 -16.92 21.81
N MET A 50 -7.01 -16.39 22.75
CA MET A 50 -8.38 -15.93 22.47
C MET A 50 -8.40 -14.80 21.43
N LYS A 51 -7.50 -13.82 21.52
CA LYS A 51 -7.39 -12.73 20.54
C LYS A 51 -7.02 -13.25 19.15
N ILE A 52 -6.07 -14.18 19.09
CA ILE A 52 -5.65 -14.81 17.82
C ILE A 52 -6.83 -15.55 17.19
N ASN A 53 -7.54 -16.38 17.95
CA ASN A 53 -8.68 -17.14 17.44
C ASN A 53 -9.79 -16.24 16.91
N LYS A 54 -10.09 -15.14 17.61
CA LYS A 54 -11.08 -14.15 17.13
C LYS A 54 -10.65 -13.53 15.79
N ARG A 55 -9.38 -13.16 15.65
CA ARG A 55 -8.84 -12.63 14.37
C ARG A 55 -8.88 -13.66 13.26
N MET A 56 -8.52 -14.92 13.54
CA MET A 56 -8.58 -16.00 12.55
C MET A 56 -10.00 -16.25 12.03
N GLY A 57 -11.02 -16.15 12.89
CA GLY A 57 -12.41 -16.22 12.48
C GLY A 57 -12.80 -15.15 11.46
N LEU A 58 -12.41 -13.90 11.71
CA LEU A 58 -12.66 -12.77 10.81
C LEU A 58 -11.95 -12.95 9.46
N ILE A 59 -10.69 -13.40 9.48
CA ILE A 59 -9.92 -13.68 8.27
C ILE A 59 -10.62 -14.79 7.46
N SER A 60 -11.03 -15.88 8.11
CA SER A 60 -11.73 -16.99 7.44
C SER A 60 -13.02 -16.52 6.76
N SER A 61 -13.82 -15.69 7.43
CA SER A 61 -15.02 -15.11 6.81
C SER A 61 -14.69 -14.21 5.62
N GLY A 62 -13.65 -13.37 5.72
CA GLY A 62 -13.22 -12.50 4.63
C GLY A 62 -12.71 -13.28 3.42
N VAL A 63 -11.95 -14.36 3.64
CA VAL A 63 -11.47 -15.25 2.58
C VAL A 63 -12.64 -15.94 1.87
N LYS A 64 -13.63 -16.44 2.61
CA LYS A 64 -14.84 -17.06 2.03
C LYS A 64 -15.63 -16.07 1.17
N GLU A 65 -15.82 -14.85 1.66
CA GLU A 65 -16.53 -13.80 0.93
C GLU A 65 -15.78 -13.40 -0.36
N ASN A 66 -14.47 -13.22 -0.27
CA ASN A 66 -13.64 -12.95 -1.44
C ASN A 66 -13.67 -14.10 -2.45
N SER A 67 -13.65 -15.36 -1.99
CA SER A 67 -13.77 -16.52 -2.87
C SER A 67 -15.08 -16.52 -3.66
N LYS A 68 -16.21 -16.14 -3.04
CA LYS A 68 -17.49 -15.98 -3.75
C LYS A 68 -17.43 -14.86 -4.78
N ARG A 69 -16.83 -13.71 -4.43
CA ARG A 69 -16.68 -12.58 -5.35
C ARG A 69 -15.84 -12.94 -6.57
N ILE A 70 -14.72 -13.65 -6.37
CA ILE A 70 -13.87 -14.14 -7.46
C ILE A 70 -14.68 -15.07 -8.37
N HIS A 71 -15.42 -16.03 -7.80
CA HIS A 71 -16.25 -16.93 -8.60
C HIS A 71 -17.32 -16.21 -9.42
N MET A 72 -17.97 -15.18 -8.87
CA MET A 72 -18.93 -14.36 -9.62
C MET A 72 -18.26 -13.56 -10.74
N LEU A 73 -17.05 -13.05 -10.51
CA LEU A 73 -16.27 -12.36 -11.54
C LEU A 73 -15.85 -13.30 -12.65
N ASP A 74 -15.36 -14.50 -12.33
CA ASP A 74 -14.98 -15.51 -13.32
C ASP A 74 -16.16 -15.90 -14.20
N LYS A 75 -17.35 -16.03 -13.60
CA LYS A 75 -18.59 -16.29 -14.35
C LYS A 75 -18.92 -15.13 -15.29
N THR A 76 -18.85 -13.89 -14.79
CA THR A 76 -19.13 -12.69 -15.59
C THR A 76 -18.12 -12.52 -16.74
N VAL A 77 -16.83 -12.77 -16.49
CA VAL A 77 -15.77 -12.71 -17.51
C VAL A 77 -15.91 -13.86 -18.51
N GLY A 78 -16.29 -15.05 -18.06
CA GLY A 78 -16.58 -16.19 -18.94
C GLY A 78 -17.78 -15.95 -19.86
N ASP A 79 -18.80 -15.25 -19.35
CA ASP A 79 -20.00 -14.85 -20.11
C ASP A 79 -19.75 -13.63 -21.01
N MET A 80 -18.67 -12.87 -20.79
CA MET A 80 -18.17 -11.86 -21.74
C MET A 80 -17.54 -12.55 -22.94
N GLN A 81 -18.38 -13.12 -23.82
CA GLN A 81 -18.00 -13.42 -25.19
C GLN A 81 -17.75 -12.11 -25.92
N VAL A 82 -16.52 -11.62 -25.82
CA VAL A 82 -16.07 -10.52 -26.67
C VAL A 82 -15.90 -11.08 -28.07
N ASP A 83 -16.90 -10.85 -28.92
CA ASP A 83 -16.89 -11.24 -30.33
C ASP A 83 -15.58 -10.79 -30.95
N ARG A 84 -14.70 -11.76 -31.21
CA ARG A 84 -13.39 -11.53 -31.84
C ARG A 84 -13.57 -10.81 -33.18
N GLU A 85 -14.69 -11.09 -33.85
CA GLU A 85 -15.14 -10.45 -35.08
C GLU A 85 -15.46 -8.96 -34.90
N LYS A 86 -16.14 -8.56 -33.81
CA LYS A 86 -16.41 -7.14 -33.52
C LYS A 86 -15.13 -6.39 -33.18
N ILE A 87 -14.18 -7.00 -32.47
CA ILE A 87 -12.86 -6.40 -32.23
C ILE A 87 -12.13 -6.17 -33.55
N GLU A 88 -12.12 -7.16 -34.44
CA GLU A 88 -11.37 -7.04 -35.69
C GLU A 88 -12.02 -6.04 -36.64
N GLN A 89 -13.35 -5.98 -36.69
CA GLN A 89 -14.09 -4.92 -37.38
C GLN A 89 -13.73 -3.52 -36.84
N ILE A 90 -13.68 -3.34 -35.51
CA ILE A 90 -13.25 -2.08 -34.89
C ILE A 90 -11.80 -1.75 -35.28
N ARG A 91 -10.90 -2.74 -35.27
CA ARG A 91 -9.50 -2.60 -35.68
C ARG A 91 -9.36 -2.15 -37.12
N GLU A 92 -10.05 -2.81 -38.05
CA GLU A 92 -10.06 -2.45 -39.47
C GLU A 92 -10.60 -1.04 -39.68
N THR A 93 -11.67 -0.67 -38.95
CA THR A 93 -12.26 0.67 -39.00
C THR A 93 -11.26 1.72 -38.51
N MET A 94 -10.54 1.45 -37.41
CA MET A 94 -9.49 2.33 -36.90
C MET A 94 -8.29 2.44 -37.84
N VAL A 95 -7.89 1.37 -38.52
CA VAL A 95 -6.83 1.40 -39.54
C VAL A 95 -7.27 2.21 -40.76
N ARG A 96 -8.51 2.07 -41.23
CA ARG A 96 -9.07 2.88 -42.32
C ARG A 96 -9.16 4.37 -41.95
N LEU A 97 -9.57 4.69 -40.72
CA LEU A 97 -9.55 6.06 -40.19
C LEU A 97 -8.12 6.61 -40.07
N SER A 98 -7.14 5.76 -39.75
CA SER A 98 -5.73 6.13 -39.72
C SER A 98 -5.15 6.37 -41.12
N LYS A 99 -5.57 5.61 -42.14
CA LYS A 99 -5.19 5.86 -43.56
C LYS A 99 -5.79 7.15 -44.13
N LYS A 100 -6.81 7.73 -43.49
CA LYS A 100 -7.33 9.08 -43.77
C LYS A 100 -6.44 10.22 -43.22
N LYS A 101 -5.33 9.92 -42.51
CA LYS A 101 -4.35 10.89 -41.97
C LYS A 101 -3.38 11.52 -42.99
N ASN A 102 -3.80 11.73 -44.24
CA ASN A 102 -3.14 12.74 -45.09
C ASN A 102 -3.65 14.17 -44.81
N ASN A 103 -4.40 14.37 -43.71
CA ASN A 103 -4.95 15.67 -43.28
C ASN A 103 -4.40 16.16 -41.91
N LYS A 104 -3.36 15.50 -41.37
CA LYS A 104 -2.86 15.71 -40.00
C LYS A 104 -2.22 17.10 -39.80
N ASP A 105 -1.62 17.67 -40.84
CA ASP A 105 -0.94 18.97 -40.77
C ASP A 105 -1.91 20.16 -40.86
N GLN A 106 -3.11 19.97 -41.42
CA GLN A 106 -4.14 21.02 -41.43
C GLN A 106 -4.89 21.12 -40.10
N VAL A 107 -5.09 20.00 -39.39
CA VAL A 107 -5.77 19.98 -38.08
C VAL A 107 -4.85 20.47 -36.96
N ARG A 108 -3.56 20.08 -36.97
CA ARG A 108 -2.55 20.59 -36.02
C ARG A 108 -2.48 22.12 -36.02
N LYS A 109 -2.39 22.73 -37.21
CA LYS A 109 -2.35 24.19 -37.37
C LYS A 109 -3.59 24.92 -36.83
N LYS A 110 -4.73 24.25 -36.68
CA LYS A 110 -5.96 24.84 -36.11
C LYS A 110 -6.02 24.73 -34.60
N ILE A 111 -5.61 23.60 -34.01
CA ILE A 111 -5.67 23.37 -32.56
C ILE A 111 -4.59 24.18 -31.82
N ASP A 112 -3.42 24.39 -32.42
CA ASP A 112 -2.30 25.06 -31.76
C ASP A 112 -2.64 26.48 -31.25
N ARG A 113 -3.59 27.16 -31.90
CA ARG A 113 -3.99 28.54 -31.57
C ARG A 113 -5.17 28.63 -30.60
N VAL A 114 -5.79 27.51 -30.25
CA VAL A 114 -6.97 27.51 -29.38
C VAL A 114 -6.53 27.78 -27.93
N PRO A 115 -7.17 28.72 -27.22
CA PRO A 115 -6.91 28.97 -25.82
C PRO A 115 -7.11 27.72 -24.97
N VAL A 116 -6.18 27.44 -24.06
CA VAL A 116 -6.26 26.26 -23.19
C VAL A 116 -7.55 26.28 -22.34
N LYS A 117 -7.94 27.46 -21.86
CA LYS A 117 -9.14 27.64 -21.03
C LYS A 117 -10.45 27.33 -21.78
N GLU A 118 -10.46 27.46 -23.11
CA GLU A 118 -11.62 27.11 -23.94
C GLU A 118 -11.72 25.59 -24.12
N MET A 119 -10.58 24.91 -24.30
CA MET A 119 -10.51 23.46 -24.47
C MET A 119 -10.58 22.69 -23.15
N TRP A 120 -10.27 23.34 -22.02
CA TRP A 120 -10.34 22.77 -20.69
C TRP A 120 -11.11 23.68 -19.72
N PRO A 121 -12.45 23.74 -19.83
CA PRO A 121 -13.28 24.60 -18.98
C PRO A 121 -13.13 24.30 -17.48
N ASP A 122 -13.04 23.01 -17.14
CA ASP A 122 -12.90 22.53 -15.76
C ASP A 122 -11.43 22.43 -15.29
N MET A 123 -10.54 23.26 -15.86
CA MET A 123 -9.13 23.25 -15.50
C MET A 123 -8.94 23.62 -14.02
N PRO A 124 -8.24 22.79 -13.22
CA PRO A 124 -7.96 23.10 -11.82
C PRO A 124 -7.30 24.47 -11.64
N ILE A 125 -7.76 25.24 -10.64
CA ILE A 125 -7.29 26.61 -10.36
C ILE A 125 -5.76 26.69 -10.24
N ARG A 126 -5.12 25.66 -9.65
CA ARG A 126 -3.65 25.62 -9.51
C ARG A 126 -2.93 25.53 -10.85
N ILE A 127 -3.47 24.76 -11.79
CA ILE A 127 -2.93 24.63 -13.16
C ILE A 127 -3.15 25.95 -13.92
N SER A 128 -4.36 26.51 -13.82
CA SER A 128 -4.71 27.80 -14.42
C SER A 128 -3.74 28.91 -13.97
N LYS A 129 -3.50 29.05 -12.65
CA LYS A 129 -2.53 30.02 -12.11
C LYS A 129 -1.11 29.78 -12.61
N SER A 130 -0.69 28.53 -12.71
CA SER A 130 0.64 28.20 -13.21
C SER A 130 0.78 28.58 -14.69
N PHE A 131 -0.24 28.29 -15.51
CA PHE A 131 -0.25 28.64 -16.93
C PHE A 131 -0.25 30.15 -17.15
N ASP A 132 -0.99 30.90 -16.34
CA ASP A 132 -0.99 32.36 -16.39
C ASP A 132 0.40 32.96 -16.03
N ILE A 133 1.12 32.37 -15.06
CA ILE A 133 2.47 32.81 -14.65
C ILE A 133 3.52 32.49 -15.72
N VAL A 134 3.47 31.29 -16.29
CA VAL A 134 4.43 30.82 -17.30
C VAL A 134 4.13 31.40 -18.68
N GLY A 135 2.91 31.92 -18.89
CA GLY A 135 2.49 32.49 -20.17
C GLY A 135 1.96 31.45 -21.16
N ILE A 136 1.46 30.30 -20.69
CA ILE A 136 0.84 29.28 -21.53
C ILE A 136 -0.59 29.71 -21.83
N LYS A 137 -0.83 30.22 -23.04
CA LYS A 137 -2.15 30.76 -23.44
C LYS A 137 -2.92 29.78 -24.32
N CYS A 138 -2.25 29.12 -25.26
CA CYS A 138 -2.86 28.18 -26.18
C CYS A 138 -2.25 26.77 -26.07
N ILE A 139 -2.92 25.78 -26.68
CA ILE A 139 -2.44 24.40 -26.70
C ILE A 139 -1.03 24.30 -27.30
N GLY A 140 -0.74 25.08 -28.35
CA GLY A 140 0.58 25.10 -28.97
C GLY A 140 1.71 25.54 -28.03
N ASP A 141 1.43 26.41 -27.06
CA ASP A 141 2.41 26.79 -26.04
C ASP A 141 2.64 25.67 -25.03
N LEU A 142 1.58 24.95 -24.65
CA LEU A 142 1.66 23.84 -23.71
C LEU A 142 2.51 22.68 -24.26
N LEU A 143 2.38 22.36 -25.55
CA LEU A 143 3.09 21.25 -26.19
C LEU A 143 4.62 21.44 -26.29
N LYS A 144 5.12 22.66 -26.05
CA LYS A 144 6.57 22.95 -26.02
C LYS A 144 7.27 22.38 -24.78
N TYR A 145 6.51 22.09 -23.74
CA TYR A 145 7.03 21.63 -22.46
C TYR A 145 6.96 20.11 -22.34
N SER A 146 8.01 19.52 -21.77
CA SER A 146 7.99 18.11 -21.35
C SER A 146 7.29 17.95 -20.00
N ARG A 147 6.97 16.71 -19.61
CA ARG A 147 6.47 16.43 -18.26
C ARG A 147 7.42 16.96 -17.19
N HIS A 148 8.71 16.71 -17.35
CA HIS A 148 9.74 17.19 -16.43
C HIS A 148 9.79 18.72 -16.36
N ASP A 149 9.59 19.44 -17.47
CA ASP A 149 9.54 20.91 -17.44
C ASP A 149 8.30 21.44 -16.71
N LEU A 150 7.14 20.81 -16.92
CA LEU A 150 5.91 21.17 -16.19
C LEU A 150 6.09 21.03 -14.68
N MET A 151 6.81 20.00 -14.23
CA MET A 151 7.10 19.76 -12.81
C MET A 151 7.99 20.84 -12.16
N LYS A 152 8.68 21.67 -12.95
CA LYS A 152 9.46 22.80 -12.44
C LYS A 152 8.59 24.03 -12.17
N PHE A 153 7.33 24.06 -12.63
CA PHE A 153 6.48 25.22 -12.46
C PHE A 153 5.94 25.33 -11.04
N ARG A 154 5.96 26.55 -10.51
CA ARG A 154 5.29 26.89 -9.25
C ARG A 154 3.82 26.48 -9.40
N TYR A 155 3.34 25.60 -8.50
CA TYR A 155 1.98 25.02 -8.45
C TYR A 155 1.68 23.77 -9.29
N ILE A 156 2.62 23.27 -10.10
CA ILE A 156 2.48 21.98 -10.76
C ILE A 156 3.29 20.94 -9.98
N GLY A 157 2.59 19.95 -9.44
CA GLY A 157 3.20 18.73 -8.91
C GLY A 157 2.74 17.51 -9.71
N GLU A 158 3.13 16.34 -9.26
CA GLU A 158 2.96 15.06 -9.97
C GLU A 158 1.52 14.83 -10.47
N LEU A 159 0.54 15.03 -9.59
CA LEU A 159 -0.87 14.86 -9.93
C LEU A 159 -1.35 15.88 -10.97
N SER A 160 -0.86 17.13 -10.89
CA SER A 160 -1.20 18.18 -11.85
C SER A 160 -0.58 17.89 -13.21
N ALA A 161 0.69 17.49 -13.26
CA ALA A 161 1.37 17.11 -14.49
C ALA A 161 0.67 15.93 -15.18
N ARG A 162 0.29 14.90 -14.41
CA ARG A 162 -0.49 13.77 -14.93
C ARG A 162 -1.86 14.17 -15.48
N LYS A 163 -2.56 15.11 -14.82
CA LYS A 163 -3.83 15.63 -15.36
C LYS A 163 -3.63 16.38 -16.68
N ILE A 164 -2.56 17.15 -16.80
CA ILE A 164 -2.20 17.85 -18.04
C ILE A 164 -1.94 16.83 -19.15
N GLU A 165 -1.17 15.77 -18.88
CA GLU A 165 -0.92 14.70 -19.86
C GLU A 165 -2.19 14.00 -20.32
N VAL A 166 -3.07 13.62 -19.38
CA VAL A 166 -4.35 12.98 -19.71
C VAL A 166 -5.20 13.91 -20.57
N PHE A 167 -5.24 15.21 -20.25
CA PHE A 167 -5.93 16.21 -21.05
C PHE A 167 -5.35 16.31 -22.46
N VAL A 168 -4.03 16.48 -22.60
CA VAL A 168 -3.34 16.56 -23.90
C VAL A 168 -3.55 15.28 -24.72
N TYR A 169 -3.50 14.11 -24.08
CA TYR A 169 -3.74 12.82 -24.72
C TYR A 169 -5.19 12.66 -25.19
N SER A 170 -6.17 13.18 -24.44
CA SER A 170 -7.57 13.14 -24.84
C SER A 170 -7.85 13.93 -26.13
N LEU A 171 -6.99 14.91 -26.45
CA LEU A 171 -6.99 15.66 -27.72
C LEU A 171 -6.24 14.95 -28.85
N GLY A 172 -5.68 13.75 -28.61
CA GLY A 172 -4.84 13.03 -29.55
C GLY A 172 -3.45 13.66 -29.76
N LEU A 173 -2.97 14.43 -28.78
CA LEU A 173 -1.68 15.11 -28.77
C LEU A 173 -0.76 14.49 -27.71
N GLU A 174 0.51 14.86 -27.73
CA GLU A 174 1.53 14.42 -26.77
C GLU A 174 2.41 15.61 -26.38
N LEU A 175 2.82 15.67 -25.11
CA LEU A 175 3.81 16.65 -24.63
C LEU A 175 5.18 16.42 -25.29
N LYS A 176 6.09 17.40 -25.18
CA LYS A 176 7.46 17.26 -25.70
C LYS A 176 8.13 16.04 -25.06
N ARG A 177 8.74 15.17 -25.88
CA ARG A 177 9.55 14.05 -25.39
C ARG A 177 10.79 14.57 -24.68
N GLU A 178 11.14 13.92 -23.58
CA GLU A 178 12.38 14.20 -22.86
C GLU A 178 13.56 13.78 -23.74
N GLU A 179 14.50 14.70 -23.95
CA GLU A 179 15.80 14.37 -24.52
C GLU A 179 16.61 13.75 -23.37
N VAL A 180 16.92 12.45 -23.52
CA VAL A 180 17.73 11.66 -22.57
C VAL A 180 19.20 12.06 -22.66
#